data_AF-A0A3D3RAD5-F1
#
_entry.id   AF-A0A3D3RAD5-F1
#
_cell.length_a   1.000
_cell.length_b   1.000
_cell.length_c   1.000
_cell.angle_alpha   90.00
_cell.angle_beta   90.00
_cell.angle_gamma   90.00
#
_symmetry.space_group_name_H-M   'P 1'
#
loop_
_entity.id
_entity.type
_entity.pdbx_description
1 polymer ?
#
loop_
_entity_poly.entity_id
_entity_poly.type
_entity_poly.pdbx_seq_one_letter_code
_entity_poly.pdbx_strand_id
1 'polypeptide(L)' 'MMSLLSLLFFLISMALSLLLFVLWIWMLIDCIKYEPSTGNDKIIWVLVIVLLNGIGALLYYFIRRPERIKLTGQ' A
#
# COMPACT_ATOMS: atom_id res chain seq x y z
N MET A 1 -31.47 1.87 18.96
CA MET A 1 -30.16 1.28 19.34
C MET A 1 -29.43 0.68 18.13
N MET A 2 -30.06 -0.19 17.33
CA MET A 2 -29.42 -0.81 16.14
C MET A 2 -28.94 0.20 15.07
N SER A 3 -29.71 1.25 14.80
CA SER A 3 -29.35 2.27 13.78
C SER A 3 -28.08 3.06 14.09
N LEU A 4 -27.83 3.41 15.37
CA LEU A 4 -26.61 4.14 15.77
C LEU A 4 -25.35 3.26 15.63
N LEU A 5 -25.45 1.98 16.01
CA LEU A 5 -24.36 1.02 15.86
C LEU A 5 -24.01 0.82 14.38
N SER A 6 -25.02 0.69 13.51
CA SER A 6 -24.83 0.59 12.06
C SER A 6 -24.17 1.83 11.47
N LEU A 7 -24.56 3.03 11.92
CA LEU A 7 -23.94 4.28 11.48
C LEU A 7 -22.47 4.35 11.88
N LEU A 8 -22.14 3.98 13.13
CA LEU A 8 -20.75 3.95 13.61
C LEU A 8 -19.90 2.97 12.80
N PHE A 9 -20.41 1.75 12.56
CA PHE A 9 -19.72 0.75 11.75
C PHE A 9 -19.46 1.25 10.32
N PHE A 10 -20.45 1.90 9.71
CA PHE A 10 -20.32 2.49 8.39
C PHE A 10 -19.22 3.57 8.35
N LEU A 11 -19.23 4.51 9.31
CA LEU A 11 -18.22 5.57 9.38
C LEU A 11 -16.81 5.01 9.59
N ILE A 12 -16.64 4.01 10.45
CA ILE A 12 -15.35 3.35 10.69
C ILE A 12 -14.87 2.63 9.43
N SER A 13 -15.75 1.87 8.78
CA SER A 13 -15.43 1.16 7.54
C SER A 13 -15.05 2.13 6.41
N MET A 14 -15.74 3.26 6.30
CA MET A 14 -15.45 4.31 5.32
C MET A 14 -14.08 4.96 5.59
N ALA A 15 -13.79 5.30 6.84
CA ALA A 15 -12.49 5.84 7.24
C ALA A 15 -11.35 4.85 6.97
N LEU A 16 -11.52 3.58 7.34
CA LEU A 16 -10.53 2.53 7.11
C LEU A 16 -10.26 2.31 5.61
N SER A 17 -11.33 2.29 4.80
CA SER A 17 -11.22 2.15 3.34
C SER A 17 -10.45 3.31 2.72
N LEU A 18 -10.70 4.54 3.18
CA LEU A 18 -9.98 5.72 2.73
C LEU A 18 -8.50 5.68 3.11
N LEU A 19 -8.19 5.25 4.34
CA LEU A 19 -6.80 5.08 4.79
C LEU A 19 -6.06 4.03 3.96
N LEU A 20 -6.68 2.88 3.70
CA LEU A 20 -6.10 1.84 2.85
C LEU A 20 -5.91 2.32 1.40
N PHE A 21 -6.83 3.12 0.88
CA PHE A 21 -6.72 3.70 -0.46
C PHE A 21 -5.56 4.70 -0.54
N VAL A 22 -5.43 5.60 0.45
CA VAL A 22 -4.29 6.53 0.54
C VAL A 22 -2.98 5.77 0.67
N LEU A 23 -2.91 4.75 1.51
CA LEU A 23 -1.75 3.89 1.66
C LEU A 23 -1.39 3.21 0.33
N TRP A 24 -2.39 2.72 -0.40
CA TRP A 24 -2.20 2.05 -1.69
C TRP A 24 -1.57 2.97 -2.73
N ILE A 25 -2.13 4.17 -2.91
CA ILE A 25 -1.59 5.17 -3.84
C ILE A 25 -0.20 5.62 -3.40
N TRP A 26 0.00 5.87 -2.11
CA TRP A 26 1.30 6.30 -1.59
C TRP A 26 2.39 5.26 -1.83
N MET A 27 2.09 3.97 -1.62
CA MET A 27 3.03 2.88 -1.89
C MET A 27 3.30 2.68 -3.37
N LEU A 28 2.31 2.87 -4.24
CA LEU A 28 2.54 2.82 -5.68
C LEU A 28 3.50 3.93 -6.13
N ILE A 29 3.31 5.16 -5.62
CA ILE A 29 4.21 6.29 -5.90
C ILE A 29 5.62 6.02 -5.37
N ASP A 30 5.75 5.53 -4.13
CA ASP A 30 7.04 5.17 -3.52
C ASP A 30 7.77 4.11 -4.36
N CYS A 31 7.05 3.07 -4.80
CA CYS A 31 7.58 2.00 -5.67
C CYS A 31 8.08 2.51 -7.01
N ILE A 32 7.29 3.33 -7.70
CA ILE A 32 7.68 3.86 -9.01
C ILE A 32 8.91 4.76 -8.89
N LYS A 33 8.96 5.59 -7.84
CA LYS A 33 9.98 6.62 -7.65
C LYS A 33 11.32 6.08 -7.15
N TYR A 34 11.32 5.15 -6.18
CA TYR A 34 12.53 4.78 -5.46
C TYR A 34 13.05 3.38 -5.80
N GLU A 35 12.23 2.46 -6.32
CA GLU A 35 12.79 1.16 -6.74
C GLU A 35 13.84 1.36 -7.86
N PRO A 36 14.96 0.63 -7.85
CA PRO A 36 15.90 0.63 -8.96
C PRO A 36 15.22 0.23 -10.27
N SER A 37 15.58 0.90 -11.37
CA SER A 37 15.12 0.51 -12.71
C SER A 37 15.94 -0.64 -13.32
N THR A 38 16.91 -1.17 -12.56
CA THR A 38 17.74 -2.32 -12.93
C THR A 38 17.05 -3.62 -12.55
N GLY A 39 16.92 -4.55 -13.49
CA GLY A 39 16.23 -5.82 -13.24
C GLY A 39 14.71 -5.67 -13.22
N ASN A 40 14.03 -6.66 -12.66
CA ASN A 40 12.56 -6.77 -12.71
C ASN A 40 11.85 -6.39 -11.41
N ASP A 41 12.58 -6.06 -10.35
CA ASP A 41 11.98 -5.83 -9.02
C ASP A 41 10.92 -4.72 -9.05
N LYS A 42 11.22 -3.60 -9.71
CA LYS A 42 10.27 -2.49 -9.86
C LYS A 42 8.95 -2.94 -10.48
N ILE A 43 9.01 -3.65 -11.62
CA ILE A 43 7.79 -4.04 -12.32
C ILE A 43 7.02 -5.11 -11.55
N ILE A 44 7.73 -6.05 -10.90
CA ILE A 44 7.11 -7.07 -10.05
C ILE A 44 6.36 -6.41 -8.90
N TRP A 45 6.98 -5.47 -8.18
CA TRP A 45 6.35 -4.81 -7.04
C TRP A 45 5.22 -3.86 -7.44
N VAL A 46 5.34 -3.15 -8.57
CA VAL A 46 4.22 -2.39 -9.14
C VAL A 46 3.03 -3.30 -9.42
N LEU A 47 3.26 -4.46 -10.03
CA LEU A 47 2.19 -5.43 -10.31
C LEU A 47 1.58 -5.99 -9.03
N VAL A 48 2.39 -6.32 -8.02
CA VAL A 48 1.90 -6.78 -6.70
C VAL A 48 1.02 -5.72 -6.05
N ILE A 49 1.44 -4.44 -6.05
CA ILE A 49 0.67 -3.35 -5.46
C ILE A 49 -0.65 -3.13 -6.23
N VAL A 50 -0.61 -3.09 -7.56
CA VAL A 50 -1.81 -2.82 -8.39
C VAL A 50 -2.82 -3.97 -8.32
N LEU A 51 -2.37 -5.24 -8.41
CA LEU A 51 -3.26 -6.38 -8.45
C LEU A 51 -3.83 -6.76 -7.06
N LEU A 52 -3.04 -6.58 -5.99
CA LEU A 52 -3.48 -6.90 -4.62
C LEU A 52 -3.99 -5.68 -3.84
N ASN A 53 -4.06 -4.50 -4.45
CA ASN A 53 -4.55 -3.26 -3.86
C ASN A 53 -3.90 -2.97 -2.48
N GLY A 54 -4.70 -2.66 -1.46
CA GLY A 54 -4.21 -2.37 -0.10
C GLY A 54 -3.34 -3.48 0.50
N ILE A 55 -3.59 -4.75 0.16
CA ILE A 55 -2.75 -5.87 0.61
C ILE A 55 -1.37 -5.78 -0.05
N GLY A 56 -1.31 -5.54 -1.36
CA GLY A 56 -0.06 -5.37 -2.09
C GLY A 56 0.76 -4.19 -1.56
N ALA A 57 0.08 -3.08 -1.22
CA ALA A 57 0.71 -1.93 -0.60
C ALA A 57 1.29 -2.24 0.79
N LEU A 58 0.58 -3.01 1.63
CA LEU A 58 1.08 -3.45 2.94
C LEU A 58 2.31 -4.36 2.78
N LEU A 59 2.26 -5.33 1.87
CA LEU A 59 3.40 -6.21 1.59
C LEU A 59 4.62 -5.40 1.13
N TYR A 60 4.42 -4.47 0.21
CA TYR A 60 5.50 -3.59 -0.24
C TYR A 60 6.04 -2.74 0.91
N TYR A 61 5.17 -2.13 1.73
CA TYR A 61 5.58 -1.27 2.85
C TYR A 61 6.40 -2.02 3.91
N PHE A 62 5.99 -3.22 4.30
CA PHE A 62 6.64 -3.96 5.40
C PHE A 62 7.78 -4.86 4.96
N ILE A 63 7.76 -5.35 3.72
CA ILE A 63 8.74 -6.34 3.23
C ILE A 63 9.74 -5.66 2.31
N ARG A 64 9.27 -5.10 1.19
CA ARG A 64 10.15 -4.60 0.13
C ARG A 64 10.82 -3.27 0.48
N ARG A 65 10.05 -2.29 0.96
CA ARG A 65 10.56 -0.95 1.22
C ARG A 65 11.77 -0.95 2.19
N PRO A 66 11.75 -1.69 3.32
CA PRO A 66 12.92 -1.81 4.19
C PRO A 66 14.11 -2.52 3.52
N GLU A 67 13.85 -3.52 2.68
CA GLU A 67 14.91 -4.23 1.94
C GLU A 67 15.58 -3.29 0.93
N ARG A 68 14.80 -2.55 0.14
CA ARG A 68 15.33 -1.56 -0.80
C ARG A 68 16.15 -0.49 -0.07
N ILE A 69 15.66 0.05 1.06
CA ILE A 69 16.40 1.04 1.86
C ILE A 69 17.78 0.47 2.26
N LYS A 70 17.85 -0.80 2.68
CA LYS A 70 19.12 -1.46 3.02
C LYS A 70 20.05 -1.64 1.82
N LEU A 71 19.50 -1.93 0.64
CA LEU A 71 20.28 -2.18 -0.58
C LEU A 71 20.78 -0.89 -1.26
N THR A 72 20.00 0.19 -1.18
CA THR A 72 20.21 1.41 -1.98
C THR A 72 20.50 2.66 -1.14
N GLY A 73 20.26 2.61 0.17
CA GLY A 73 20.39 3.76 1.07
C GLY A 73 19.29 4.83 0.92
N GLN A 74 18.25 4.57 0.12
CA GLN A 74 17.12 5.47 -0.14
C GLN A 74 15.89 5.12 0.67
#